data_AF-A0A3M6WRE4-F1
#
_entry.id   AF-A0A3M6WRE4-F1
#
_cell.length_a   1.000
_cell.length_b   1.000
_cell.length_c   1.000
_cell.angle_alpha   90.00
_cell.angle_beta   90.00
_cell.angle_gamma   90.00
#
_symmetry.space_group_name_H-M   'P 1'
#
loop_
_entity.id
_entity.type
_entity.pdbx_description
1 polymer ?
#
loop_
_entity_poly.entity_id
_entity_poly.type
_entity_poly.pdbx_seq_one_letter_code
_entity_poly.pdbx_strand_id
1 'polypeptide(L)'
;MRLLYYSLTLYLSTLTTSGHASPSPVADAAPARETSAAPQQPCTVRSPNTGAFFDINPLHIEDPALSKAKHPRDYSWNTTGWGLPYNFTMNFCGPVVEELGEEGVVGVEKEDWGNVSAFYRQGGKTYSIGQQNSYPVFHGRKLVLNYTNGSPCDLEDIKAASGSSAEDLFAREKIDPKKPSDDDDEDDDDDDDDDDDDDKGSRRKKPSSRIVRRKSTIISLLCDKDPLSPQLTLSFVASSPDA
;
A
#
# COMPACT_ATOMS: atom_id res chain seq x y z
N MET A 1 49.82 -35.26 -37.10
CA MET A 1 50.57 -34.42 -36.14
C MET A 1 51.55 -33.55 -36.91
N ARG A 2 51.35 -32.23 -36.92
CA ARG A 2 52.37 -31.21 -37.22
C ARG A 2 51.84 -29.87 -36.73
N LEU A 3 52.31 -29.49 -35.55
CA LEU A 3 52.12 -28.18 -34.93
C LEU A 3 52.98 -27.17 -35.68
N LEU A 4 52.39 -26.07 -36.14
CA LEU A 4 53.13 -24.88 -36.55
C LEU A 4 52.55 -23.68 -35.81
N TYR A 5 53.33 -23.24 -34.83
CA TYR A 5 53.25 -21.94 -34.17
C TYR A 5 53.43 -20.83 -35.22
N TYR A 6 52.52 -19.85 -35.25
CA TYR A 6 52.84 -18.53 -35.81
C TYR A 6 52.38 -17.43 -34.85
N SER A 7 53.37 -16.61 -34.53
CA SER A 7 53.42 -15.52 -33.57
C SER A 7 52.59 -14.31 -34.01
N LEU A 8 51.95 -13.72 -33.00
CA LEU A 8 51.20 -12.47 -33.00
C LEU A 8 52.15 -11.27 -33.24
N THR A 9 51.93 -10.49 -34.30
CA THR A 9 52.56 -9.17 -34.48
C THR A 9 51.50 -8.09 -34.46
N LEU A 10 51.42 -7.36 -33.35
CA LEU A 10 50.62 -6.15 -33.15
C LEU A 10 51.28 -4.98 -33.90
N TYR A 11 50.60 -4.43 -34.91
CA TYR A 11 50.98 -3.17 -35.53
C TYR A 11 50.41 -2.00 -34.71
N LEU A 12 51.31 -1.23 -34.10
CA LEU A 12 51.02 -0.02 -33.34
C LEU A 12 51.14 1.18 -34.30
N SER A 13 50.01 1.70 -34.79
CA SER A 13 49.99 2.93 -35.61
C SER A 13 49.88 4.15 -34.69
N THR A 14 50.99 4.86 -34.53
CA THR A 14 51.04 6.18 -33.88
C THR A 14 50.63 7.27 -34.87
N LEU A 15 49.41 7.82 -34.73
CA LEU A 15 49.08 9.11 -35.33
C LEU A 15 49.32 10.23 -34.31
N THR A 16 50.33 11.05 -34.63
CA THR A 16 50.57 12.37 -34.05
C THR A 16 49.54 13.36 -34.59
N THR A 17 48.71 13.94 -33.72
CA THR A 17 47.98 15.17 -34.01
C THR A 17 48.45 16.29 -33.08
N SER A 18 48.95 17.34 -33.72
CA SER A 18 49.39 18.61 -33.17
C SER A 18 48.29 19.32 -32.38
N GLY A 19 48.69 19.88 -31.23
CA GLY A 19 47.80 20.58 -30.31
C GLY A 19 47.19 21.86 -30.87
N HIS A 20 45.96 22.12 -30.46
CA HIS A 20 45.38 23.44 -30.28
C HIS A 20 44.71 23.45 -28.91
N ALA A 21 45.22 24.29 -28.01
CA ALA A 21 44.64 24.53 -26.70
C ALA A 21 43.36 25.36 -26.88
N SER A 22 42.22 24.77 -26.55
CA SER A 22 40.96 25.49 -26.39
C SER A 22 40.62 25.55 -24.89
N PRO A 23 40.22 26.72 -24.35
CA PRO A 23 39.88 26.85 -22.94
C PRO A 23 38.64 25.99 -22.64
N SER A 24 38.76 25.12 -21.64
CA SER A 24 37.66 24.32 -21.11
C SER A 24 36.58 25.25 -20.52
N PRO A 25 35.31 25.12 -20.91
CA PRO A 25 34.24 25.65 -20.08
C PRO A 25 34.17 24.77 -18.84
N VAL A 26 34.34 25.39 -17.67
CA VAL A 26 33.91 24.83 -16.39
C VAL A 26 32.47 24.37 -16.55
N ALA A 27 32.25 23.06 -16.43
CA ALA A 27 30.92 22.50 -16.37
C ALA A 27 30.30 23.01 -15.07
N ASP A 28 29.40 23.98 -15.22
CA ASP A 28 28.50 24.44 -14.17
C ASP A 28 27.75 23.19 -13.67
N ALA A 29 27.93 22.87 -12.40
CA ALA A 29 27.13 21.87 -11.72
C ALA A 29 25.71 22.43 -11.64
N ALA A 30 24.91 22.15 -12.65
CA ALA A 30 23.49 22.46 -12.63
C ALA A 30 22.90 21.85 -11.34
N PRO A 31 22.12 22.63 -10.56
CA PRO A 31 21.45 22.08 -9.39
C PRO A 31 20.62 20.89 -9.87
N ALA A 32 20.72 19.77 -9.15
CA ALA A 32 19.94 18.57 -9.40
C ALA A 32 18.49 19.02 -9.59
N ARG A 33 18.05 19.01 -10.85
CA ARG A 33 16.68 19.33 -11.21
C ARG A 33 15.87 18.28 -10.46
N GLU A 34 15.08 18.71 -9.48
CA GLU A 34 14.01 17.90 -8.92
C GLU A 34 13.26 17.38 -10.14
N THR A 35 13.53 16.12 -10.46
CA THR A 35 12.84 15.45 -11.54
C THR A 35 11.49 15.23 -10.94
N SER A 36 10.55 16.13 -11.25
CA SER A 36 9.13 15.85 -11.05
C SER A 36 8.91 14.48 -11.67
N ALA A 37 8.81 13.46 -10.81
CA ALA A 37 8.83 12.08 -11.25
C ALA A 37 7.68 11.93 -12.25
N ALA A 38 7.99 11.55 -13.48
CA ALA A 38 6.96 11.21 -14.44
C ALA A 38 6.01 10.19 -13.76
N PRO A 39 4.68 10.31 -13.94
CA PRO A 39 3.73 9.39 -13.32
C PRO A 39 4.17 7.95 -13.57
N GLN A 40 4.31 7.17 -12.50
CA GLN A 40 4.71 5.76 -12.61
C GLN A 40 3.64 5.01 -13.41
N GLN A 41 4.05 4.19 -14.36
CA GLN A 41 3.11 3.31 -15.05
C GLN A 41 2.64 2.22 -14.07
N PRO A 42 1.36 1.85 -14.08
CA PRO A 42 0.87 0.74 -13.27
C PRO A 42 1.75 -0.50 -13.44
N CYS A 43 2.04 -1.15 -12.32
CA CYS A 43 2.75 -2.42 -12.23
C CYS A 43 4.19 -2.37 -12.70
N THR A 44 4.78 -1.18 -12.68
CA THR A 44 6.18 -0.98 -13.00
C THR A 44 6.82 0.00 -12.04
N VAL A 45 8.13 -0.14 -11.83
CA VAL A 45 8.88 0.84 -11.04
C VAL A 45 10.34 0.88 -11.48
N ARG A 46 10.97 2.04 -11.33
CA ARG A 46 12.43 2.19 -11.48
C ARG A 46 13.08 2.32 -10.13
N SER A 47 14.17 1.59 -9.92
CA SER A 47 14.97 1.73 -8.71
C SER A 47 15.56 3.14 -8.64
N PRO A 48 15.35 3.88 -7.54
CA PRO A 48 15.91 5.22 -7.39
C PRO A 48 17.44 5.21 -7.33
N ASN A 49 18.03 4.10 -6.87
CA ASN A 49 19.49 4.01 -6.64
C ASN A 49 20.25 3.44 -7.84
N THR A 50 19.64 2.55 -8.62
CA THR A 50 20.32 1.88 -9.76
C THR A 50 19.75 2.25 -11.12
N GLY A 51 18.58 2.88 -11.18
CA GLY A 51 17.86 3.17 -12.43
C GLY A 51 17.27 1.92 -13.11
N ALA A 52 17.49 0.72 -12.56
CA ALA A 52 16.96 -0.52 -13.09
C ALA A 52 15.43 -0.50 -13.13
N PHE A 53 14.85 -1.02 -14.21
CA PHE A 53 13.42 -1.09 -14.43
C PHE A 53 12.88 -2.46 -14.04
N PHE A 54 11.79 -2.47 -13.28
CA PHE A 54 11.10 -3.66 -12.82
C PHE A 54 9.68 -3.62 -13.37
N ASP A 55 9.32 -4.67 -14.08
CA ASP A 55 7.99 -4.89 -14.63
C ASP A 55 7.36 -6.10 -13.94
N ILE A 56 6.28 -5.88 -13.21
CA ILE A 56 5.52 -6.94 -12.53
C ILE A 56 4.19 -7.23 -13.23
N ASN A 57 3.89 -6.62 -14.38
CA ASN A 57 2.72 -6.95 -15.19
C ASN A 57 2.61 -8.45 -15.53
N PRO A 58 3.71 -9.19 -15.82
CA PRO A 58 3.61 -10.63 -16.09
C PRO A 58 3.06 -11.47 -14.93
N LEU A 59 3.01 -10.92 -13.71
CA LEU A 59 2.43 -11.60 -12.55
C LEU A 59 0.94 -11.32 -12.38
N HIS A 60 0.42 -10.26 -13.01
CA HIS A 60 -0.99 -9.93 -13.00
C HIS A 60 -1.78 -10.94 -13.83
N ILE A 61 -2.79 -11.54 -13.20
CA ILE A 61 -3.73 -12.42 -13.88
C ILE A 61 -4.91 -11.54 -14.33
N GLU A 62 -5.05 -11.36 -15.63
CA GLU A 62 -6.19 -10.64 -16.19
C GLU A 62 -7.50 -11.38 -15.92
N ASP A 63 -8.61 -10.63 -15.87
CA ASP A 63 -9.94 -11.22 -15.87
C ASP A 63 -10.10 -12.15 -17.10
N PRO A 64 -10.43 -13.45 -16.89
CA PRO A 64 -10.61 -14.41 -17.97
C PRO A 64 -11.64 -13.97 -19.02
N ALA A 65 -12.66 -13.21 -18.62
CA ALA A 65 -13.69 -12.68 -19.52
C ALA A 65 -13.17 -11.54 -20.41
N LEU A 66 -12.13 -10.83 -19.97
CA LEU A 66 -11.50 -9.74 -20.71
C LEU A 66 -10.23 -10.17 -21.45
N SER A 67 -9.65 -11.31 -21.08
CA SER A 67 -8.39 -11.78 -21.63
C SER A 67 -8.51 -12.24 -23.09
N LYS A 68 -7.48 -11.91 -23.87
CA LYS A 68 -7.35 -12.33 -25.28
C LYS A 68 -6.58 -13.65 -25.45
N ALA A 69 -6.13 -14.25 -24.35
CA ALA A 69 -5.40 -15.51 -24.39
C ALA A 69 -6.32 -16.66 -24.83
N LYS A 70 -5.76 -17.65 -25.53
CA LYS A 70 -6.51 -18.85 -25.96
C LYS A 70 -7.00 -19.70 -24.78
N HIS A 71 -6.19 -19.73 -23.71
CA HIS A 71 -6.47 -20.42 -22.46
C HIS A 71 -6.07 -19.50 -21.31
N PRO A 72 -6.88 -18.47 -21.00
CA PRO A 72 -6.57 -17.57 -19.91
C PRO A 72 -6.61 -18.35 -18.59
N ARG A 73 -5.75 -17.95 -17.65
CA ARG A 73 -5.77 -18.52 -16.31
C ARG A 73 -6.99 -17.98 -15.57
N ASP A 74 -7.78 -18.87 -15.00
CA ASP A 74 -9.07 -18.60 -14.37
C ASP A 74 -9.07 -18.72 -12.84
N TYR A 75 -7.89 -18.77 -12.23
CA TYR A 75 -7.70 -18.79 -10.79
C TYR A 75 -6.53 -17.90 -10.39
N SER A 76 -6.66 -17.18 -9.28
CA SER A 76 -5.61 -16.30 -8.77
C SER A 76 -4.43 -17.11 -8.20
N TRP A 77 -3.41 -16.43 -7.70
CA TRP A 77 -2.29 -17.07 -7.01
C TRP A 77 -2.74 -17.57 -5.64
N ASN A 78 -2.27 -18.76 -5.24
CA ASN A 78 -2.53 -19.32 -3.92
C ASN A 78 -1.24 -19.45 -3.10
N THR A 79 -1.36 -19.36 -1.79
CA THR A 79 -0.27 -19.66 -0.86
C THR A 79 -0.79 -20.33 0.40
N THR A 80 0.02 -21.23 0.96
CA THR A 80 -0.33 -21.95 2.19
C THR A 80 -0.15 -21.05 3.40
N GLY A 81 -1.18 -20.94 4.23
CA GLY A 81 -1.12 -20.25 5.51
C GLY A 81 -0.50 -21.15 6.58
N TRP A 82 0.82 -21.25 6.63
CA TRP A 82 1.49 -22.10 7.63
C TRP A 82 1.10 -21.69 9.07
N GLY A 83 0.58 -22.65 9.84
CA GLY A 83 0.08 -22.41 11.20
C GLY A 83 -1.34 -21.81 11.26
N LEU A 84 -2.01 -21.61 10.12
CA LEU A 84 -3.38 -21.15 10.02
C LEU A 84 -4.28 -22.24 9.39
N PRO A 85 -5.57 -22.29 9.73
CA PRO A 85 -6.49 -23.29 9.21
C PRO A 85 -7.01 -22.96 7.79
N TYR A 86 -6.38 -22.02 7.08
CA TYR A 86 -6.82 -21.54 5.79
C TYR A 86 -5.64 -21.16 4.89
N ASN A 87 -5.89 -21.19 3.59
CA ASN A 87 -4.97 -20.71 2.57
C ASN A 87 -5.38 -19.31 2.11
N PHE A 88 -4.43 -18.62 1.49
CA PHE A 88 -4.65 -17.29 0.95
C PHE A 88 -4.69 -17.34 -0.57
N THR A 89 -5.56 -16.51 -1.12
CA THR A 89 -5.70 -16.28 -2.56
C THR A 89 -5.43 -14.81 -2.83
N MET A 90 -4.63 -14.51 -3.86
CA MET A 90 -4.32 -13.14 -4.23
C MET A 90 -3.96 -12.99 -5.70
N ASN A 91 -4.15 -11.79 -6.22
CA ASN A 91 -3.62 -11.39 -7.51
C ASN A 91 -2.60 -10.26 -7.32
N PHE A 92 -1.74 -10.06 -8.32
CA PHE A 92 -0.85 -8.91 -8.36
C PHE A 92 -1.54 -7.80 -9.12
N CYS A 93 -1.41 -6.56 -8.63
CA CYS A 93 -1.63 -5.38 -9.44
C CYS A 93 -3.06 -5.15 -9.95
N GLY A 94 -4.01 -5.94 -9.49
CA GLY A 94 -5.42 -5.91 -9.83
C GLY A 94 -6.20 -6.88 -8.95
N PRO A 95 -7.53 -6.94 -9.09
CA PRO A 95 -8.38 -7.75 -8.23
C PRO A 95 -8.19 -9.24 -8.49
N VAL A 96 -8.64 -10.05 -7.54
CA VAL A 96 -8.73 -11.49 -7.71
C VAL A 96 -9.74 -11.84 -8.80
N VAL A 97 -9.49 -12.92 -9.55
CA VAL A 97 -10.39 -13.37 -10.63
C VAL A 97 -11.56 -14.21 -10.12
N GLU A 98 -11.51 -14.64 -8.86
CA GLU A 98 -12.58 -15.37 -8.21
C GLU A 98 -13.81 -14.48 -7.97
N GLU A 99 -14.98 -15.02 -8.24
CA GLU A 99 -16.22 -14.41 -7.81
C GLU A 99 -16.33 -14.51 -6.28
N LEU A 100 -16.40 -13.36 -5.60
CA LEU A 100 -16.47 -13.30 -4.13
C LEU A 100 -17.88 -13.55 -3.56
N GLY A 101 -18.81 -13.99 -4.44
CA GLY A 101 -20.12 -14.54 -4.10
C GLY A 101 -21.16 -13.51 -3.67
N GLU A 102 -22.43 -13.94 -3.62
CA GLU A 102 -23.56 -13.15 -3.14
C GLU A 102 -23.47 -12.83 -1.64
N GLU A 103 -22.87 -13.74 -0.86
CA GLU A 103 -22.62 -13.57 0.58
C GLU A 103 -21.59 -12.47 0.88
N GLY A 104 -20.79 -12.10 -0.13
CA GLY A 104 -19.92 -10.94 -0.09
C GLY A 104 -18.65 -11.09 0.73
N VAL A 105 -18.02 -9.93 0.98
CA VAL A 105 -16.77 -9.81 1.73
C VAL A 105 -17.05 -9.15 3.07
N VAL A 106 -16.66 -9.81 4.16
CA VAL A 106 -16.98 -9.36 5.52
C VAL A 106 -16.42 -7.97 5.78
N GLY A 107 -17.30 -7.01 6.10
CA GLY A 107 -16.92 -5.65 6.49
C GLY A 107 -16.27 -4.84 5.37
N VAL A 108 -16.48 -5.21 4.10
CA VAL A 108 -16.09 -4.43 2.92
C VAL A 108 -17.37 -4.09 2.15
N GLU A 109 -17.49 -2.83 1.71
CA GLU A 109 -18.65 -2.35 0.96
C GLU A 109 -18.75 -3.05 -0.39
N LYS A 110 -19.97 -3.23 -0.92
CA LYS A 110 -20.21 -4.05 -2.12
C LYS A 110 -19.54 -3.46 -3.35
N GLU A 111 -19.49 -2.14 -3.40
CA GLU A 111 -18.84 -1.33 -4.43
C GLU A 111 -17.33 -1.59 -4.49
N ASP A 112 -16.74 -2.01 -3.37
CA ASP A 112 -15.32 -2.28 -3.22
C ASP A 112 -14.94 -3.75 -3.41
N TRP A 113 -15.90 -4.66 -3.59
CA TRP A 113 -15.59 -6.09 -3.77
C TRP A 113 -14.78 -6.35 -5.04
N GLY A 114 -15.07 -5.61 -6.11
CA GLY A 114 -14.32 -5.66 -7.37
C GLY A 114 -12.89 -5.14 -7.27
N ASN A 115 -12.48 -4.56 -6.14
CA ASN A 115 -11.12 -4.11 -5.88
C ASN A 115 -10.32 -5.08 -5.02
N VAL A 116 -10.95 -6.13 -4.46
CA VAL A 116 -10.28 -7.04 -3.52
C VAL A 116 -9.19 -7.81 -4.26
N SER A 117 -7.95 -7.66 -3.80
CA SER A 117 -6.77 -8.26 -4.46
C SER A 117 -6.16 -9.41 -3.69
N ALA A 118 -6.57 -9.60 -2.44
CA ALA A 118 -6.15 -10.73 -1.64
C ALA A 118 -7.21 -11.06 -0.58
N PHE A 119 -7.47 -12.34 -0.35
CA PHE A 119 -8.45 -12.81 0.62
C PHE A 119 -8.10 -14.20 1.19
N TYR A 120 -8.79 -14.56 2.26
CA TYR A 120 -8.88 -15.95 2.75
C TYR A 120 -10.34 -16.28 3.07
N ARG A 121 -10.62 -17.58 3.22
CA ARG A 121 -11.93 -18.07 3.65
C ARG A 121 -11.83 -18.81 4.97
N GLN A 122 -12.72 -18.48 5.90
CA GLN A 122 -12.79 -19.12 7.21
C GLN A 122 -14.26 -19.18 7.68
N GLY A 123 -14.69 -20.36 8.15
CA GLY A 123 -16.06 -20.54 8.65
C GLY A 123 -17.14 -20.21 7.60
N GLY A 124 -16.88 -20.52 6.32
CA GLY A 124 -17.78 -20.22 5.20
C GLY A 124 -17.75 -18.77 4.70
N LYS A 125 -17.08 -17.86 5.41
CA LYS A 125 -17.03 -16.44 5.08
C LYS A 125 -15.75 -16.04 4.36
N THR A 126 -15.84 -15.01 3.53
CA THR A 126 -14.70 -14.41 2.82
C THR A 126 -14.21 -13.16 3.54
N TYR A 127 -12.90 -13.11 3.82
CA TYR A 127 -12.24 -11.98 4.47
C TYR A 127 -11.17 -11.41 3.54
N SER A 128 -11.29 -10.12 3.20
CA SER A 128 -10.27 -9.41 2.42
C SER A 128 -9.08 -9.07 3.32
N ILE A 129 -7.88 -9.25 2.80
CA ILE A 129 -6.63 -8.79 3.41
C ILE A 129 -6.01 -7.63 2.63
N GLY A 130 -6.78 -7.05 1.70
CA GLY A 130 -6.50 -5.76 1.11
C GLY A 130 -7.06 -5.57 -0.30
N GLN A 131 -7.25 -4.29 -0.63
CA GLN A 131 -7.67 -3.78 -1.92
C GLN A 131 -6.49 -3.61 -2.87
N GLN A 132 -6.82 -3.53 -4.16
CA GLN A 132 -5.84 -3.44 -5.23
C GLN A 132 -4.92 -2.24 -5.08
N ASN A 133 -3.67 -2.48 -5.42
CA ASN A 133 -2.66 -1.48 -5.59
C ASN A 133 -1.79 -1.91 -6.78
N SER A 134 -1.56 -1.00 -7.71
CA SER A 134 -0.74 -1.24 -8.89
C SER A 134 0.58 -0.48 -8.84
N TYR A 135 0.94 0.14 -7.72
CA TYR A 135 2.14 0.99 -7.61
C TYR A 135 3.12 0.38 -6.59
N PRO A 136 4.01 -0.52 -7.04
CA PRO A 136 5.02 -1.07 -6.17
C PRO A 136 6.09 -0.01 -5.87
N VAL A 137 6.64 -0.05 -4.66
CA VAL A 137 7.60 0.91 -4.15
C VAL A 137 8.87 0.24 -3.67
N PHE A 138 10.00 0.96 -3.71
CA PHE A 138 11.24 0.50 -3.10
C PHE A 138 11.28 0.86 -1.61
N HIS A 139 11.36 -0.15 -0.76
CA HIS A 139 11.77 0.00 0.64
C HIS A 139 13.21 -0.50 0.80
N GLY A 140 14.16 0.43 0.77
CA GLY A 140 15.58 0.11 0.72
C GLY A 140 15.93 -0.66 -0.56
N ARG A 141 16.35 -1.93 -0.41
CA ARG A 141 16.69 -2.82 -1.54
C ARG A 141 15.55 -3.77 -1.93
N LYS A 142 14.42 -3.74 -1.22
CA LYS A 142 13.29 -4.63 -1.46
C LYS A 142 12.23 -3.92 -2.27
N LEU A 143 11.71 -4.61 -3.28
CA LEU A 143 10.52 -4.19 -4.00
C LEU A 143 9.30 -4.63 -3.20
N VAL A 144 8.40 -3.69 -2.89
CA VAL A 144 7.26 -3.92 -2.00
C VAL A 144 5.97 -3.48 -2.69
N LEU A 145 4.93 -4.31 -2.59
CA LEU A 145 3.55 -3.95 -2.93
C LEU A 145 2.69 -4.04 -1.66
N ASN A 146 1.85 -3.03 -1.42
CA ASN A 146 1.03 -2.96 -0.20
C ASN A 146 -0.45 -2.94 -0.59
N TYR A 147 -1.22 -3.88 -0.04
CA TYR A 147 -2.67 -3.90 -0.11
C TYR A 147 -3.25 -3.50 1.24
N THR A 148 -4.15 -2.53 1.24
CA THR A 148 -4.74 -1.95 2.46
C THR A 148 -6.26 -2.02 2.40
N ASN A 149 -6.95 -1.55 3.44
CA ASN A 149 -8.41 -1.44 3.45
C ASN A 149 -9.15 -2.80 3.28
N GLY A 150 -8.59 -3.88 3.82
CA GLY A 150 -9.27 -5.16 3.87
C GLY A 150 -10.41 -5.21 4.88
N SER A 151 -10.86 -6.42 5.20
CA SER A 151 -11.83 -6.65 6.26
C SER A 151 -11.34 -6.11 7.61
N PRO A 152 -12.24 -5.73 8.53
CA PRO A 152 -11.88 -5.35 9.90
C PRO A 152 -11.05 -6.42 10.61
N CYS A 153 -10.10 -6.00 11.45
CA CYS A 153 -9.28 -6.90 12.27
C CYS A 153 -10.12 -7.61 13.32
N ASP A 154 -10.96 -6.85 14.03
CA ASP A 154 -11.75 -7.34 15.14
C ASP A 154 -13.24 -7.38 14.74
N LEU A 155 -13.93 -8.48 15.02
CA LEU A 155 -15.37 -8.59 14.74
C LEU A 155 -16.20 -7.67 15.65
N GLU A 156 -15.67 -7.29 16.81
CA GLU A 156 -16.30 -6.31 17.70
C GLU A 156 -16.25 -4.89 17.13
N ASP A 157 -15.22 -4.54 16.35
CA ASP A 157 -15.16 -3.26 15.64
C ASP A 157 -16.30 -3.13 14.63
N ILE A 158 -16.79 -4.25 14.07
CA ILE A 158 -17.98 -4.25 13.21
C ILE A 158 -19.21 -3.85 14.02
N LYS A 159 -19.37 -4.39 15.24
CA LYS A 159 -20.49 -4.04 16.14
C LYS A 159 -20.39 -2.61 16.67
N ALA A 160 -19.18 -2.12 16.98
CA ALA A 160 -18.94 -0.76 17.46
C ALA A 160 -19.09 0.28 16.35
N ALA A 161 -18.74 -0.07 15.10
CA ALA A 161 -19.01 0.76 13.92
C ALA A 161 -20.49 0.75 13.54
N SER A 162 -21.21 -0.35 13.79
CA SER A 162 -22.66 -0.46 13.55
C SER A 162 -23.55 -0.05 14.72
N GLY A 163 -22.99 0.22 15.91
CA GLY A 163 -23.73 0.47 17.15
C GLY A 163 -22.92 1.33 18.13
N SER A 164 -23.33 2.58 18.31
CA SER A 164 -22.70 3.54 19.23
C SER A 164 -22.76 3.07 20.70
N SER A 165 -21.62 2.71 21.29
CA SER A 165 -21.36 2.80 22.75
C SER A 165 -19.85 2.71 23.08
N ALA A 166 -19.08 3.63 22.52
CA ALA A 166 -18.46 4.72 23.26
C ALA A 166 -17.87 4.61 24.70
N GLU A 167 -17.70 3.45 25.37
CA GLU A 167 -16.94 3.48 26.64
C GLU A 167 -15.46 3.84 26.39
N ASP A 168 -14.95 4.71 27.26
CA ASP A 168 -13.85 5.65 27.09
C ASP A 168 -12.50 5.04 27.53
N LEU A 169 -11.52 5.01 26.62
CA LEU A 169 -10.12 4.62 26.94
C LEU A 169 -9.09 5.68 26.50
N PHE A 170 -9.51 6.90 26.15
CA PHE A 170 -8.56 7.94 25.74
C PHE A 170 -8.75 9.31 26.40
N ALA A 171 -9.52 9.42 27.49
CA ALA A 171 -9.43 10.57 28.38
C ALA A 171 -8.13 10.53 29.22
N ARG A 172 -7.01 10.96 28.63
CA ARG A 172 -5.91 11.53 29.42
C ARG A 172 -6.39 12.89 29.92
N GLU A 173 -6.88 12.93 31.16
CA GLU A 173 -7.24 14.16 31.87
C GLU A 173 -6.04 15.12 31.87
N LYS A 174 -6.18 16.27 31.19
CA LYS A 174 -5.28 17.41 31.39
C LYS A 174 -5.73 18.11 32.67
N ILE A 175 -4.95 18.00 33.73
CA ILE A 175 -5.13 18.80 34.93
C ILE A 175 -4.68 20.22 34.60
N ASP A 176 -5.63 21.11 34.32
CA ASP A 176 -5.35 22.55 34.25
C ASP A 176 -5.14 23.10 35.67
N PRO A 177 -4.11 23.93 35.92
CA PRO A 177 -3.86 24.46 37.25
C PRO A 177 -4.94 25.49 37.62
N LYS A 178 -5.64 25.23 38.73
CA LYS A 178 -6.67 26.06 39.36
C LYS A 178 -6.19 27.52 39.49
N LYS A 179 -6.87 28.47 38.85
CA LYS A 179 -6.76 29.90 39.20
C LYS A 179 -7.66 30.18 40.42
N PRO A 180 -7.24 31.05 41.36
CA PRO A 180 -8.03 31.37 42.54
C PRO A 180 -9.21 32.29 42.17
N SER A 181 -10.29 32.12 42.93
CA SER A 181 -11.46 32.99 43.03
C SER A 181 -11.10 34.30 43.72
N ASP A 182 -11.54 35.42 43.18
CA ASP A 182 -11.71 36.69 43.92
C ASP A 182 -13.10 37.23 43.54
N ASP A 183 -13.83 37.64 44.58
CA ASP A 183 -15.20 38.17 44.61
C ASP A 183 -15.24 39.69 44.29
N ASP A 184 -16.45 40.27 44.38
CA ASP A 184 -16.85 41.71 44.37
C ASP A 184 -17.21 42.32 42.99
N ASP A 185 -18.22 43.16 42.75
CA ASP A 185 -19.51 43.54 43.38
C ASP A 185 -20.20 44.55 42.39
N GLU A 186 -21.54 44.68 42.49
CA GLU A 186 -22.43 45.84 42.17
C GLU A 186 -22.80 46.26 40.70
N ASP A 187 -24.07 45.99 40.36
CA ASP A 187 -25.19 46.87 39.90
C ASP A 187 -25.04 47.97 38.82
N ASP A 188 -25.88 47.89 37.75
CA ASP A 188 -26.94 48.86 37.38
C ASP A 188 -27.51 48.62 35.94
N ASP A 189 -28.77 48.16 35.90
CA ASP A 189 -29.96 48.58 35.12
C ASP A 189 -29.85 49.08 33.64
N ASP A 190 -30.56 48.39 32.72
CA ASP A 190 -31.83 48.87 32.11
C ASP A 190 -32.25 48.04 30.86
N ASP A 191 -33.41 47.38 31.01
CA ASP A 191 -34.48 46.96 30.11
C ASP A 191 -34.31 46.97 28.57
N ASP A 192 -34.59 45.82 27.94
CA ASP A 192 -35.67 45.71 26.95
C ASP A 192 -36.07 44.23 26.74
N ASP A 193 -37.38 44.02 26.80
CA ASP A 193 -38.18 42.80 26.73
C ASP A 193 -37.78 41.80 25.62
N ASP A 194 -37.75 40.50 25.96
CA ASP A 194 -38.45 39.46 25.19
C ASP A 194 -38.44 38.12 25.96
N ASP A 195 -39.67 37.64 26.25
CA ASP A 195 -40.00 36.42 26.96
C ASP A 195 -39.46 35.14 26.27
N ASP A 196 -38.83 34.28 27.08
CA ASP A 196 -38.86 32.82 27.11
C ASP A 196 -39.01 32.04 25.78
N ASP A 197 -37.92 31.40 25.34
CA ASP A 197 -37.87 29.93 25.33
C ASP A 197 -36.42 29.42 25.14
N ASP A 198 -35.98 28.66 26.14
CA ASP A 198 -34.72 27.96 26.22
C ASP A 198 -34.55 26.94 25.07
N ASP A 199 -33.67 27.24 24.12
CA ASP A 199 -32.99 26.19 23.37
C ASP A 199 -31.54 26.56 23.11
N LYS A 200 -30.74 26.59 24.20
CA LYS A 200 -29.28 26.45 24.14
C LYS A 200 -28.96 25.04 23.63
N GLY A 201 -29.17 24.84 22.33
CA GLY A 201 -28.74 23.70 21.57
C GLY A 201 -27.25 23.56 21.71
N SER A 202 -26.83 22.75 22.69
CA SER A 202 -25.46 22.29 22.82
C SER A 202 -25.05 21.78 21.44
N ARG A 203 -24.09 22.47 20.82
CA ARG A 203 -23.42 21.94 19.61
C ARG A 203 -22.66 20.71 20.07
N ARG A 204 -23.35 19.57 20.17
CA ARG A 204 -22.77 18.24 20.28
C ARG A 204 -21.83 18.12 19.10
N LYS A 205 -20.53 18.35 19.34
CA LYS A 205 -19.48 17.92 18.42
C LYS A 205 -19.76 16.44 18.16
N LYS A 206 -20.11 16.11 16.91
CA LYS A 206 -20.30 14.72 16.48
C LYS A 206 -19.10 13.92 17.00
N PRO A 207 -19.33 12.80 17.72
CA PRO A 207 -18.23 11.95 18.13
C PRO A 207 -17.50 11.53 16.86
N SER A 208 -16.19 11.81 16.80
CA SER A 208 -15.30 11.28 15.78
C SER A 208 -15.51 9.76 15.78
N SER A 209 -15.87 9.20 14.63
CA SER A 209 -16.00 7.76 14.46
C SER A 209 -14.75 7.05 15.00
N ARG A 210 -14.93 5.99 15.79
CA ARG A 210 -13.83 5.12 16.20
C ARG A 210 -13.17 4.58 14.92
N ILE A 211 -11.84 4.67 14.84
CA ILE A 211 -11.08 4.20 13.69
C ILE A 211 -11.04 2.68 13.74
N VAL A 212 -11.79 2.02 12.87
CA VAL A 212 -11.78 0.55 12.71
C VAL A 212 -10.44 0.13 12.12
N ARG A 213 -9.71 -0.78 12.80
CA ARG A 213 -8.47 -1.33 12.26
C ARG A 213 -8.82 -2.31 11.15
N ARG A 214 -8.21 -2.15 9.97
CA ARG A 214 -8.43 -3.01 8.81
C ARG A 214 -7.21 -3.87 8.49
N LYS A 215 -7.47 -5.07 7.99
CA LYS A 215 -6.45 -6.00 7.51
C LYS A 215 -5.72 -5.39 6.31
N SER A 216 -4.44 -5.70 6.22
CA SER A 216 -3.56 -5.27 5.13
C SER A 216 -2.50 -6.34 4.86
N THR A 217 -1.93 -6.31 3.67
CA THR A 217 -0.92 -7.27 3.21
C THR A 217 0.26 -6.54 2.61
N ILE A 218 1.46 -6.85 3.11
CA ILE A 218 2.72 -6.37 2.54
C ILE A 218 3.36 -7.51 1.77
N ILE A 219 3.55 -7.31 0.48
CA ILE A 219 4.15 -8.28 -0.44
C ILE A 219 5.57 -7.82 -0.71
N SER A 220 6.55 -8.58 -0.23
CA SER A 220 7.97 -8.35 -0.54
C SER A 220 8.38 -9.23 -1.71
N LEU A 221 8.77 -8.61 -2.82
CA LEU A 221 9.26 -9.30 -3.99
C LEU A 221 10.78 -9.47 -3.87
N LEU A 222 11.23 -10.73 -3.90
CA LEU A 222 12.64 -11.09 -3.94
C LEU A 222 12.95 -11.56 -5.37
N CYS A 223 13.85 -10.85 -6.06
CA CYS A 223 14.35 -11.28 -7.35
C CYS A 223 15.46 -12.32 -7.15
N ASP A 224 15.08 -13.53 -6.72
CA ASP A 224 15.97 -14.68 -6.76
C ASP A 224 15.65 -15.49 -8.03
N LYS A 225 16.66 -15.68 -8.88
CA LYS A 225 16.50 -16.49 -10.09
C LYS A 225 16.95 -17.89 -9.74
N ASP A 226 16.00 -18.72 -9.32
CA ASP A 226 16.24 -20.17 -9.23
C ASP A 226 16.21 -20.77 -10.65
N PRO A 227 17.35 -21.21 -11.21
CA PRO A 227 17.37 -21.84 -12.53
C PRO A 227 16.62 -23.17 -12.59
N LEU A 228 16.31 -23.79 -11.44
CA LEU A 228 15.58 -25.06 -11.34
C LEU A 228 14.08 -24.88 -11.14
N SER A 229 13.64 -23.72 -10.63
CA SER A 229 12.23 -23.38 -10.45
C SER A 229 11.95 -21.98 -11.00
N PRO A 230 11.78 -21.83 -12.33
CA PRO A 230 11.54 -20.52 -12.94
C PRO A 230 10.15 -19.95 -12.65
N GLN A 231 9.31 -20.70 -11.93
CA GLN A 231 7.94 -20.29 -11.61
C GLN A 231 7.90 -19.42 -10.36
N LEU A 232 6.99 -18.45 -10.35
CA LEU A 232 6.71 -17.63 -9.17
C LEU A 232 6.37 -18.55 -7.98
N THR A 233 7.08 -18.36 -6.87
CA THR A 233 6.77 -19.00 -5.59
C THR A 233 6.22 -17.96 -4.63
N LEU A 234 5.04 -18.22 -4.07
CA LEU A 234 4.47 -17.41 -3.01
C LEU A 234 4.61 -18.12 -1.67
N SER A 235 4.87 -17.35 -0.62
CA SER A 235 4.95 -17.88 0.74
C SER A 235 4.38 -16.86 1.71
N PHE A 236 3.48 -17.34 2.56
CA PHE A 236 2.97 -16.57 3.68
C PHE A 236 4.04 -16.46 4.78
N VAL A 237 4.21 -15.26 5.33
CA VAL A 237 5.21 -15.00 6.37
C VAL A 237 4.57 -14.94 7.75
N ALA A 238 3.55 -14.10 7.92
CA ALA A 238 2.85 -13.91 9.19
C ALA A 238 1.56 -13.12 8.97
N SER A 239 0.65 -13.22 9.95
CA SER A 239 -0.51 -12.35 10.11
C SER A 239 -0.60 -11.96 11.58
N SER A 240 -1.22 -10.82 11.85
CA SER A 240 -1.78 -10.59 13.17
C SER A 240 -2.84 -11.66 13.44
N PRO A 241 -2.92 -12.22 14.65
CA PRO A 241 -4.10 -12.97 15.06
C PRO A 241 -5.35 -12.12 14.82
N ASP A 242 -6.42 -12.75 14.37
CA ASP A 242 -7.76 -12.20 14.48
C ASP A 242 -8.17 -12.33 15.95
N ALA A 243 -8.62 -11.22 16.58
CA ALA A 243 -8.96 -11.19 18.00
C ALA A 243 -10.21 -12.05 18.32
#